data_AF-A0A8S3INW6-F1
#
_entry.id   AF-A0A8S3INW6-F1
#
_cell.length_a   1.000
_cell.length_b   1.000
_cell.length_c   1.000
_cell.angle_alpha   90.00
_cell.angle_beta   90.00
_cell.angle_gamma   90.00
#
_symmetry.space_group_name_H-M   'P 1'
#
loop_
_entity.id
_entity.type
_entity.pdbx_description
1 polymer ?
#
loop_
_entity_poly.entity_id
_entity_poly.type
_entity_poly.pdbx_seq_one_letter_code
_entity_poly.pdbx_strand_id
1 'polypeptide(L)'
;MNIARTTLSSKILQGKKEHFAKLCVDAVLKLHGKTDLQGIQIIKRLGNNMSDSYLEEGFLLEKRIGINMPKRIQNARILIANTPMDTDKIKVFGSRVRVDSVAKVAELELAEKEKMKDKVDKILQHGCNVFINRQLIYDYPEQLFADKGVMAIEHADFEGVERLAQVLGGEIVSTFDTPDK
;
A
#
# COMPACT_ATOMS: atom_id res chain seq x y z
N MET A 1 -20.07 7.67 23.94
CA MET A 1 -20.65 6.37 24.36
C MET A 1 -22.18 6.32 24.28
N ASN A 2 -22.92 7.19 24.98
CA ASN A 2 -24.39 7.12 25.02
C ASN A 2 -25.06 7.16 23.63
N ILE A 3 -24.60 8.04 22.74
CA ILE A 3 -25.12 8.16 21.36
C ILE A 3 -24.91 6.85 20.58
N ALA A 4 -23.69 6.30 20.59
CA ALA A 4 -23.36 5.05 19.89
C ALA A 4 -24.22 3.86 20.39
N ARG A 5 -24.39 3.73 21.71
CA ARG A 5 -25.25 2.69 22.31
C ARG A 5 -26.71 2.81 21.86
N THR A 6 -27.26 4.02 21.84
CA THR A 6 -28.64 4.27 21.42
C THR A 6 -28.85 3.93 19.95
N THR A 7 -27.96 4.40 19.07
CA THR A 7 -28.05 4.14 17.62
C THR A 7 -27.97 2.64 17.30
N LEU A 8 -27.05 1.91 17.95
CA LEU A 8 -26.87 0.46 17.75
C LEU A 8 -28.00 -0.40 18.31
N SER A 9 -28.81 0.13 19.23
CA SER A 9 -29.90 -0.63 19.87
C SER A 9 -31.03 -1.01 18.90
N SER A 10 -31.14 -0.35 17.75
CA SER A 10 -32.13 -0.62 16.69
C SER A 10 -31.62 -1.55 15.57
N LYS A 11 -30.46 -2.17 15.75
CA LYS A 11 -29.75 -2.93 14.70
C LYS A 11 -29.44 -4.35 15.19
N ILE A 12 -29.03 -5.21 14.26
CA ILE A 12 -28.62 -6.61 14.54
C ILE A 12 -27.57 -6.71 15.66
N LEU A 13 -26.79 -5.65 15.85
CA LEU A 13 -25.76 -5.52 16.88
C LEU A 13 -26.32 -5.30 18.31
N GLN A 14 -27.63 -5.24 18.52
CA GLN A 14 -28.25 -4.97 19.83
C GLN A 14 -27.69 -5.84 20.96
N GLY A 15 -27.52 -7.16 20.71
CA GLY A 15 -26.99 -8.11 21.69
C GLY A 15 -25.52 -7.87 22.09
N LYS A 16 -24.76 -7.14 21.26
CA LYS A 16 -23.33 -6.82 21.47
C LYS A 16 -23.05 -5.32 21.39
N LYS A 17 -24.08 -4.49 21.62
CA LYS A 17 -24.02 -3.04 21.41
C LYS A 17 -22.94 -2.37 22.25
N GLU A 18 -22.63 -2.92 23.42
CA GLU A 18 -21.60 -2.38 24.31
C GLU A 18 -20.21 -2.48 23.69
N HIS A 19 -19.89 -3.65 23.14
CA HIS A 19 -18.63 -3.93 22.47
C HIS A 19 -18.44 -3.03 21.25
N PHE A 20 -19.42 -3.01 20.34
CA PHE A 20 -19.36 -2.18 19.13
C PHE A 20 -19.41 -0.67 19.44
N ALA A 21 -20.14 -0.25 20.46
CA ALA A 21 -20.16 1.16 20.87
C ALA A 21 -18.77 1.61 21.33
N LYS A 22 -18.05 0.77 22.10
CA LYS A 22 -16.68 1.05 22.51
C LYS A 22 -15.76 1.17 21.30
N LEU A 23 -15.78 0.18 20.39
CA LEU A 23 -14.97 0.19 19.16
C LEU A 23 -15.21 1.45 18.32
N CYS A 24 -16.47 1.84 18.12
CA CYS A 24 -16.80 3.04 17.34
C CYS A 24 -16.27 4.32 18.00
N VAL A 25 -16.42 4.45 19.32
CA VAL A 25 -15.97 5.65 20.04
C VAL A 25 -14.44 5.73 20.03
N ASP A 26 -13.76 4.61 20.28
CA ASP A 26 -12.29 4.55 20.26
C ASP A 26 -11.73 4.89 18.87
N ALA A 27 -12.34 4.37 17.79
CA ALA A 27 -11.94 4.69 16.43
C ALA A 27 -12.12 6.18 16.08
N VAL A 28 -13.24 6.79 16.48
CA VAL A 28 -13.50 8.22 16.22
C VAL A 28 -12.59 9.12 17.03
N LEU A 29 -12.27 8.76 18.28
CA LEU A 29 -11.33 9.52 19.11
C LEU A 29 -9.92 9.55 18.51
N LYS A 30 -9.49 8.45 17.85
CA LYS A 30 -8.20 8.37 17.14
C LYS A 30 -8.10 9.28 15.92
N LEU A 31 -9.21 9.84 15.41
CA LEU A 31 -9.18 10.82 14.32
C LEU A 31 -8.77 12.23 14.77
N HIS A 32 -8.55 12.45 16.07
CA HIS A 32 -8.09 13.74 16.63
C HIS A 32 -8.91 14.97 16.18
N GLY A 33 -10.23 14.80 16.06
CA GLY A 33 -11.14 15.89 15.68
C GLY A 33 -11.29 16.11 14.18
N LYS A 34 -10.62 15.32 13.32
CA LYS A 34 -10.95 15.26 11.89
C LYS A 34 -12.35 14.63 11.75
N THR A 35 -13.23 15.30 11.02
CA THR A 35 -14.59 14.83 10.74
C THR A 35 -14.64 13.82 9.59
N ASP A 36 -13.50 13.54 8.98
CA ASP A 36 -13.41 12.66 7.82
C ASP A 36 -13.43 11.18 8.24
N LEU A 37 -14.52 10.51 7.91
CA LEU A 37 -14.69 9.07 8.14
C LEU A 37 -13.83 8.23 7.20
N GLN A 38 -13.25 8.82 6.14
CA GLN A 38 -12.32 8.10 5.27
C GLN A 38 -11.10 7.59 6.04
N GLY A 39 -10.73 8.16 7.19
CA GLY A 39 -9.66 7.62 8.03
C GLY A 39 -9.98 6.28 8.70
N ILE A 40 -11.23 5.82 8.72
CA ILE A 40 -11.64 4.56 9.36
C ILE A 40 -11.93 3.51 8.29
N GLN A 41 -11.10 2.48 8.23
CA GLN A 41 -11.31 1.33 7.36
C GLN A 41 -12.08 0.22 8.08
N ILE A 42 -13.18 -0.25 7.47
CA ILE A 42 -13.96 -1.37 7.98
C ILE A 42 -13.69 -2.60 7.11
N ILE A 43 -12.99 -3.57 7.68
CA ILE A 43 -12.70 -4.85 7.04
C ILE A 43 -13.64 -5.92 7.58
N LYS A 44 -14.28 -6.68 6.68
CA LYS A 44 -15.19 -7.76 7.03
C LYS A 44 -14.59 -9.10 6.60
N ARG A 45 -14.33 -9.98 7.56
CA ARG A 45 -13.89 -11.36 7.31
C ARG A 45 -14.94 -12.34 7.80
N LEU A 46 -15.25 -13.33 6.96
CA LEU A 46 -16.17 -14.42 7.28
C LEU A 46 -15.45 -15.47 8.14
N GLY A 47 -16.17 -16.08 9.08
CA GLY A 47 -15.70 -17.27 9.80
C GLY A 47 -15.75 -17.20 11.33
N ASN A 48 -15.74 -16.01 11.93
CA ASN A 48 -15.71 -15.81 13.39
C ASN A 48 -17.01 -15.22 13.95
N ASN A 49 -17.11 -15.17 15.28
CA ASN A 49 -18.24 -14.53 15.95
C ASN A 49 -18.14 -13.00 15.83
N MET A 50 -19.28 -12.31 15.84
CA MET A 50 -19.30 -10.84 15.90
C MET A 50 -18.63 -10.27 17.17
N SER A 51 -18.41 -11.08 18.21
CA SER A 51 -17.69 -10.62 19.41
C SER A 51 -16.18 -10.53 19.17
N ASP A 52 -15.68 -11.23 18.17
CA ASP A 52 -14.25 -11.29 17.86
C ASP A 52 -13.83 -10.12 16.96
N SER A 53 -14.77 -9.22 16.62
CA SER A 53 -14.45 -7.96 15.96
C SER A 53 -13.62 -7.08 16.89
N TYR A 54 -12.56 -6.49 16.39
CA TYR A 54 -11.68 -5.61 17.14
C TYR A 54 -11.28 -4.39 16.31
N LEU A 55 -10.74 -3.39 16.99
CA LEU A 55 -10.10 -2.23 16.37
C LEU A 55 -8.59 -2.43 16.50
N GLU A 56 -7.90 -2.53 15.37
CA GLU A 56 -6.45 -2.67 15.37
C GLU A 56 -5.77 -1.36 15.80
N GLU A 57 -4.65 -1.48 16.52
CA GLU A 57 -3.84 -0.33 16.90
C GLU A 57 -2.86 0.03 15.79
N GLY A 58 -3.38 0.68 14.75
CA GLY A 58 -2.62 1.09 13.59
C GLY A 58 -3.48 1.05 12.34
N PHE A 59 -2.96 0.42 11.28
CA PHE A 59 -3.65 0.27 10.01
C PHE A 59 -3.50 -1.15 9.47
N LEU A 60 -4.58 -1.70 8.93
CA LEU A 60 -4.59 -3.04 8.33
C LEU A 60 -4.79 -2.90 6.82
N LEU A 61 -3.79 -3.35 6.06
CA LEU A 61 -3.86 -3.39 4.59
C LEU A 61 -4.12 -4.83 4.13
N GLU A 62 -5.23 -5.07 3.44
CA GLU A 62 -5.60 -6.39 2.94
C GLU A 62 -4.89 -6.76 1.64
N LYS A 63 -3.56 -6.88 1.70
CA LYS A 63 -2.74 -7.30 0.55
C LYS A 63 -1.79 -8.42 0.93
N ARG A 64 -1.40 -9.19 -0.08
CA ARG A 64 -0.37 -10.21 0.05
C ARG A 64 0.97 -9.55 -0.13
N ILE A 65 1.95 -10.00 0.64
CA ILE A 65 3.35 -9.66 0.43
C ILE A 65 3.88 -10.43 -0.78
N GLY A 66 4.91 -9.89 -1.40
CA GLY A 66 5.63 -10.57 -2.47
C GLY A 66 6.32 -11.87 -2.02
N ILE A 67 6.79 -12.64 -3.00
CA ILE A 67 7.44 -13.94 -2.79
C ILE A 67 8.85 -13.73 -2.21
N ASN A 68 9.27 -14.58 -1.28
CA ASN A 68 10.59 -14.54 -0.64
C ASN A 68 10.92 -13.23 0.12
N MET A 69 9.90 -12.46 0.48
CA MET A 69 10.07 -11.23 1.28
C MET A 69 9.99 -11.50 2.79
N PRO A 70 10.62 -10.65 3.62
CA PRO A 70 10.53 -10.77 5.07
C PRO A 70 9.07 -10.61 5.52
N LYS A 71 8.55 -11.55 6.32
CA LYS A 71 7.16 -11.49 6.83
C LYS A 71 6.96 -10.47 7.95
N ARG A 72 8.05 -10.03 8.58
CA ARG A 72 8.03 -9.10 9.71
C ARG A 72 9.22 -8.15 9.59
N ILE A 73 8.94 -6.86 9.70
CA ILE A 73 9.96 -5.80 9.71
C ILE A 73 9.83 -5.04 11.03
N GLN A 74 10.96 -4.74 11.65
CA GLN A 74 11.06 -3.87 12.83
C GLN A 74 11.62 -2.52 12.39
N ASN A 75 11.15 -1.42 13.01
CA ASN A 75 11.53 -0.05 12.65
C ASN A 75 11.32 0.22 11.15
N ALA A 76 10.08 0.03 10.69
CA ALA A 76 9.73 0.17 9.29
C ALA A 76 9.90 1.64 8.81
N ARG A 77 10.68 1.82 7.75
CA ARG A 77 10.75 3.02 6.91
C ARG A 77 10.00 2.72 5.63
N ILE A 78 8.81 3.29 5.54
CA ILE A 78 7.81 2.94 4.54
C ILE A 78 7.82 4.01 3.44
N LEU A 79 8.04 3.61 2.20
CA LEU A 79 7.87 4.47 1.03
C LEU A 79 6.53 4.13 0.36
N ILE A 80 5.68 5.14 0.21
CA ILE A 80 4.36 5.01 -0.41
C ILE A 80 4.40 5.65 -1.79
N ALA A 81 4.18 4.86 -2.84
CA ALA A 81 4.29 5.31 -4.22
C ALA A 81 3.04 5.06 -5.07
N ASN A 82 2.93 5.85 -6.14
CA ASN A 82 1.96 5.65 -7.22
C ASN A 82 2.70 5.76 -8.57
N THR A 83 3.64 4.86 -8.81
CA THR A 83 4.49 4.90 -10.01
C THR A 83 4.51 3.53 -10.70
N PRO A 84 4.38 3.48 -12.05
CA PRO A 84 4.55 2.25 -12.78
C PRO A 84 6.01 1.78 -12.77
N MET A 85 6.22 0.48 -12.54
CA MET A 85 7.56 -0.11 -12.47
C MET A 85 8.12 -0.52 -13.83
N ASP A 86 7.28 -0.88 -14.81
CA ASP A 86 7.73 -1.70 -15.95
C ASP A 86 8.12 -0.89 -17.15
N THR A 87 7.29 0.10 -17.48
CA THR A 87 7.49 0.92 -18.67
C THR A 87 7.24 2.36 -18.33
N ASP A 88 8.27 3.18 -18.46
CA ASP A 88 8.07 4.60 -18.75
C ASP A 88 7.50 4.67 -20.17
N LYS A 89 6.20 4.37 -20.29
CA LYS A 89 5.50 4.54 -21.55
C LYS A 89 5.73 5.99 -21.95
N ILE A 90 6.47 6.17 -23.04
CA ILE A 90 6.62 7.46 -23.68
C ILE A 90 5.19 7.95 -23.89
N LYS A 91 4.79 9.04 -23.22
CA LYS A 91 3.42 9.58 -23.25
C LYS A 91 2.99 10.06 -24.66
N VAL A 92 3.85 9.85 -25.66
CA VAL A 92 3.59 10.09 -27.07
C VAL A 92 2.76 8.93 -27.62
N PHE A 93 1.44 9.15 -27.67
CA PHE A 93 0.49 8.28 -28.35
C PHE A 93 0.97 7.96 -29.79
N GLY A 94 1.05 6.67 -30.13
CA GLY A 94 1.41 6.21 -31.48
C GLY A 94 2.89 5.86 -31.69
N SER A 95 3.73 5.94 -30.65
CA SER A 95 5.13 5.49 -30.73
C SER A 95 5.18 3.98 -30.98
N ARG A 96 5.64 3.58 -32.17
CA ARG A 96 5.87 2.18 -32.54
C ARG A 96 7.36 1.93 -32.60
N VAL A 97 7.84 0.98 -31.80
CA VAL A 97 9.22 0.52 -31.88
C VAL A 97 9.33 -0.37 -33.12
N ARG A 98 10.09 0.08 -34.13
CA ARG A 98 10.46 -0.72 -35.30
C ARG A 98 11.89 -1.18 -35.11
N VAL A 99 12.10 -2.49 -35.25
CA VAL A 99 13.41 -3.14 -35.10
C VAL A 99 13.81 -3.74 -36.43
N ASP A 100 15.07 -3.53 -36.82
CA ASP A 100 15.59 -4.01 -38.12
C ASP A 100 16.17 -5.43 -38.02
N SER A 101 16.35 -5.97 -36.81
CA SER A 101 16.93 -7.30 -36.58
C SER A 101 16.55 -7.86 -35.21
N VAL A 102 16.67 -9.18 -35.05
CA VAL A 102 16.45 -9.88 -33.77
C VAL A 102 17.45 -9.43 -32.70
N ALA A 103 18.68 -9.08 -33.09
CA ALA A 103 19.69 -8.56 -32.17
C ALA A 103 19.24 -7.25 -31.49
N LYS A 104 18.63 -6.34 -32.26
CA LYS A 104 18.08 -5.09 -31.71
C LYS A 104 16.91 -5.32 -30.75
N VAL A 105 16.14 -6.40 -30.90
CA VAL A 105 15.09 -6.76 -29.94
C VAL A 105 15.71 -7.14 -28.60
N ALA A 106 16.75 -7.98 -28.61
CA ALA A 106 17.44 -8.38 -27.39
C ALA A 106 18.08 -7.17 -26.67
N GLU A 107 18.68 -6.24 -27.42
CA GLU A 107 19.23 -5.00 -26.85
C GLU A 107 18.14 -4.14 -26.19
N LEU A 108 16.96 -4.04 -26.80
CA LEU A 108 15.82 -3.30 -26.22
C LEU A 108 15.30 -3.96 -24.94
N GLU A 109 15.16 -5.29 -24.92
CA GLU A 109 14.75 -6.03 -23.72
C GLU A 109 15.74 -5.84 -22.56
N LEU A 110 17.05 -5.82 -22.85
CA LEU A 110 18.08 -5.55 -21.85
C LEU A 110 17.99 -4.12 -21.32
N ALA A 111 17.81 -3.14 -22.22
CA ALA A 111 17.66 -1.74 -21.84
C ALA A 111 16.39 -1.49 -20.98
N GLU A 112 15.30 -2.21 -21.24
CA GLU A 112 14.09 -2.15 -20.40
C GLU A 112 14.34 -2.73 -18.99
N LYS A 113 15.04 -3.86 -18.90
CA LYS A 113 15.43 -4.45 -17.61
C LYS A 113 16.35 -3.53 -16.82
N GLU A 114 17.31 -2.90 -17.48
CA GLU A 114 18.23 -1.95 -16.83
C GLU A 114 17.48 -0.74 -16.26
N LYS A 115 16.53 -0.17 -17.00
CA LYS A 115 15.67 0.92 -16.48
C LYS A 115 14.85 0.51 -15.26
N MET A 116 14.30 -0.70 -15.25
CA MET A 116 13.57 -1.23 -14.09
C MET A 116 14.50 -1.34 -12.88
N LYS A 117 15.72 -1.85 -13.09
CA LYS A 117 16.74 -1.97 -12.05
C LYS A 117 17.15 -0.60 -11.51
N ASP A 118 17.40 0.38 -12.37
CA ASP A 118 17.77 1.74 -11.97
C ASP A 118 16.68 2.40 -11.10
N LYS A 119 15.40 2.17 -11.42
CA LYS A 119 14.28 2.65 -10.59
C LYS A 119 14.27 2.01 -9.21
N VAL A 120 14.49 0.70 -9.14
CA VAL A 120 14.59 -0.01 -7.85
C VAL A 120 15.78 0.51 -7.05
N ASP A 121 16.94 0.70 -7.68
CA ASP A 121 18.13 1.23 -7.02
C ASP A 121 17.90 2.66 -6.50
N LYS A 122 17.19 3.52 -7.25
CA LYS A 122 16.74 4.83 -6.75
C LYS A 122 15.87 4.69 -5.51
N ILE A 123 14.87 3.81 -5.51
CA ILE A 123 14.00 3.55 -4.34
C ILE A 123 14.82 3.11 -3.14
N LEU A 124 15.80 2.22 -3.34
CA LEU A 124 16.67 1.72 -2.28
C LEU A 124 17.58 2.83 -1.70
N GLN A 125 17.97 3.83 -2.49
CA GLN A 125 18.75 4.98 -2.01
C GLN A 125 18.02 5.82 -0.97
N HIS A 126 16.67 5.82 -0.96
CA HIS A 126 15.87 6.45 0.11
C HIS A 126 16.00 5.71 1.45
N GLY A 127 16.60 4.52 1.48
CA GLY A 127 16.79 3.73 2.70
C GLY A 127 15.48 3.18 3.27
N CYS A 128 14.47 2.96 2.42
CA CYS A 128 13.22 2.32 2.81
C CYS A 128 13.39 0.81 2.98
N ASN A 129 12.71 0.22 3.96
CA ASN A 129 12.66 -1.24 4.16
C ASN A 129 11.29 -1.84 3.80
N VAL A 130 10.28 -1.01 3.61
CA VAL A 130 8.96 -1.37 3.10
C VAL A 130 8.62 -0.44 1.93
N PHE A 131 8.29 -1.00 0.78
CA PHE A 131 7.83 -0.28 -0.39
C PHE A 131 6.37 -0.67 -0.68
N ILE A 132 5.48 0.33 -0.74
CA ILE A 132 4.06 0.11 -1.00
C ILE A 132 3.70 0.90 -2.24
N ASN A 133 3.33 0.18 -3.30
CA ASN A 133 2.95 0.78 -4.56
C ASN A 133 1.46 0.59 -4.82
N ARG A 134 0.82 1.64 -5.32
CA ARG A 134 -0.53 1.55 -5.86
C ARG A 134 -0.57 0.71 -7.12
N GLN A 135 0.46 0.82 -7.96
CA GLN A 135 0.56 0.07 -9.22
C GLN A 135 1.09 -1.35 -8.97
N LEU A 136 0.96 -2.19 -10.00
CA LEU A 136 1.54 -3.54 -10.02
C LEU A 136 3.08 -3.46 -9.98
N ILE A 137 3.71 -4.45 -9.35
CA ILE A 137 5.16 -4.64 -9.34
C ILE A 137 5.44 -5.98 -10.00
N TYR A 138 6.08 -5.97 -11.16
CA TYR A 138 6.32 -7.19 -11.92
C TYR A 138 7.44 -8.03 -11.29
N ASP A 139 7.50 -9.31 -11.67
CA ASP A 139 8.41 -10.32 -11.12
C ASP A 139 9.87 -9.87 -11.03
N TYR A 140 10.38 -9.15 -12.04
CA TYR A 140 11.77 -8.71 -12.06
C TYR A 140 12.08 -7.64 -10.99
N PRO A 141 11.39 -6.48 -10.94
CA PRO A 141 11.49 -5.56 -9.80
C PRO A 141 11.19 -6.20 -8.44
N GLU A 142 10.19 -7.08 -8.36
CA GLU A 142 9.82 -7.78 -7.12
C GLU A 142 10.98 -8.61 -6.58
N GLN A 143 11.65 -9.37 -7.47
CA GLN A 143 12.84 -10.15 -7.12
C GLN A 143 13.99 -9.24 -6.64
N LEU A 144 14.21 -8.10 -7.30
CA LEU A 144 15.25 -7.15 -6.87
C LEU A 144 14.99 -6.60 -5.46
N PHE A 145 13.74 -6.34 -5.09
CA PHE A 145 13.39 -5.95 -3.73
C PHE A 145 13.62 -7.10 -2.74
N ALA A 146 13.23 -8.33 -3.10
CA ALA A 146 13.42 -9.51 -2.27
C ALA A 146 14.92 -9.79 -2.00
N ASP A 147 15.77 -9.71 -3.03
CA ASP A 147 17.23 -9.89 -2.92
C ASP A 147 17.89 -8.86 -1.99
N LYS A 148 17.28 -7.68 -1.88
CA LYS A 148 17.73 -6.58 -1.00
C LYS A 148 17.04 -6.58 0.36
N GLY A 149 16.12 -7.52 0.61
CA GLY A 149 15.39 -7.63 1.88
C GLY A 149 14.34 -6.54 2.11
N VAL A 150 13.87 -5.87 1.06
CA VAL A 150 12.80 -4.88 1.13
C VAL A 150 11.46 -5.58 0.90
N MET A 151 10.50 -5.32 1.78
CA MET A 151 9.12 -5.81 1.59
C MET A 151 8.41 -4.94 0.57
N ALA A 152 8.03 -5.51 -0.56
CA ALA A 152 7.18 -4.85 -1.54
C ALA A 152 5.72 -5.29 -1.38
N ILE A 153 4.80 -4.33 -1.42
CA ILE A 153 3.36 -4.55 -1.50
C ILE A 153 2.88 -3.84 -2.76
N GLU A 154 2.25 -4.61 -3.64
CA GLU A 154 1.73 -4.10 -4.90
C GLU A 154 0.21 -3.95 -4.89
N HIS A 155 -0.30 -3.27 -5.92
CA HIS A 155 -1.74 -3.13 -6.17
C HIS A 155 -2.52 -2.63 -4.94
N ALA A 156 -1.92 -1.74 -4.15
CA ALA A 156 -2.60 -1.14 -3.02
C ALA A 156 -3.75 -0.24 -3.52
N ASP A 157 -4.94 -0.38 -2.94
CA ASP A 157 -6.10 0.37 -3.40
C ASP A 157 -5.92 1.87 -3.12
N PHE A 158 -6.48 2.75 -3.95
CA PHE A 158 -6.27 4.20 -3.83
C PHE A 158 -6.59 4.73 -2.43
N GLU A 159 -7.78 4.39 -1.90
CA GLU A 159 -8.15 4.75 -0.53
C GLU A 159 -7.22 4.14 0.52
N GLY A 160 -6.71 2.93 0.29
CA GLY A 160 -5.79 2.26 1.20
C GLY A 160 -4.46 3.00 1.31
N VAL A 161 -3.92 3.46 0.17
CA VAL A 161 -2.69 4.25 0.09
C VAL A 161 -2.86 5.62 0.75
N GLU A 162 -3.98 6.30 0.52
CA GLU A 162 -4.28 7.59 1.15
C GLU A 162 -4.43 7.48 2.67
N ARG A 163 -5.19 6.48 3.14
CA ARG A 163 -5.33 6.20 4.58
C ARG A 163 -3.99 5.87 5.22
N LEU A 164 -3.18 5.07 4.53
CA LEU A 164 -1.86 4.70 5.02
C LEU A 164 -0.94 5.92 5.14
N ALA A 165 -0.95 6.80 4.14
CA ALA A 165 -0.21 8.06 4.18
C ALA A 165 -0.66 8.93 5.37
N GLN A 166 -1.96 9.02 5.63
CA GLN A 166 -2.49 9.74 6.79
C GLN A 166 -2.07 9.13 8.14
N VAL A 167 -2.07 7.80 8.26
CA VAL A 167 -1.70 7.10 9.50
C VAL A 167 -0.20 7.19 9.78
N LEU A 168 0.63 7.10 8.73
CA LEU A 168 2.08 7.18 8.85
C LEU A 168 2.61 8.61 8.86
N GLY A 169 1.78 9.59 8.49
CA GLY A 169 2.21 10.98 8.30
C GLY A 169 3.14 11.18 7.11
N GLY A 170 3.11 10.27 6.14
CA GLY A 170 3.93 10.30 4.92
C GLY A 170 3.22 10.93 3.73
N GLU A 171 3.97 11.17 2.65
CA GLU A 171 3.44 11.62 1.36
C GLU A 171 3.45 10.49 0.33
N ILE A 172 2.50 10.55 -0.62
CA ILE A 172 2.46 9.60 -1.74
C ILE A 172 3.37 10.14 -2.84
N VAL A 173 4.47 9.44 -3.12
CA VAL A 173 5.43 9.85 -4.15
C VAL A 173 5.05 9.29 -5.52
N SER A 174 5.30 10.09 -6.56
CA SER A 174 5.16 9.65 -7.96
C SER A 174 6.49 9.63 -8.71
N THR A 175 7.54 10.17 -8.09
CA THR A 175 8.88 10.34 -8.66
C THR A 175 9.92 10.04 -7.60
N PHE A 176 11.05 9.43 -8.00
CA PHE A 176 12.07 8.92 -7.09
C PHE A 176 13.41 9.67 -7.17
N ASP A 177 13.47 10.78 -7.92
CA ASP A 177 14.72 11.47 -8.27
C ASP A 177 15.31 12.32 -7.12
N THR A 178 14.51 12.67 -6.11
CA THR A 178 14.95 13.49 -4.97
C THR A 178 14.80 12.70 -3.66
N PRO A 179 15.91 12.26 -3.03
CA PRO A 179 15.89 11.49 -1.78
C PRO A 179 15.67 12.29 -0.49
N ASP A 180 15.56 13.62 -0.58
CA ASP A 180 15.56 14.51 0.59
C ASP A 180 14.16 14.86 1.16
N LYS A 181 13.12 14.07 0.87
CA LYS A 181 11.77 14.26 1.44
C LYS A 181 11.17 12.96 1.98
#